data_AF-A0AAW4VNJ4-F1
#
_entry.id   AF-A0AAW4VNJ4-F1
#
_cell.length_a   1.000
_cell.length_b   1.000
_cell.length_c   1.000
_cell.angle_alpha   90.00
_cell.angle_beta   90.00
_cell.angle_gamma   90.00
#
_symmetry.space_group_name_H-M   'P 1'
#
loop_
_entity.id
_entity.type
_entity.pdbx_description
1 polymer ?
#
loop_
_entity_poly.entity_id
_entity_poly.type
_entity_poly.pdbx_seq_one_letter_code
_entity_poly.pdbx_strand_id
1 'polypeptide(L)'
;MMKSVTKEKVFHVLKLVLLAVTVTLVLLSLLGTVAHASGLVDDTVNADNLYSKYPLSNYQLDFYVDNSWSWLPWNWLDGIGKSVQYGLYCITNFVWTISLYLSNATGYVVQQAYKLDFINDMADSIGKSIQTLAGVTEHGFSSSGFYVGFLLIIILIVGVYTAYTGLLKRETSKALHAVINFVVVFIVSASFIAYAPNYIQKINDFSSDISTASL
;
A
#
# COMPACT_ATOMS: atom_id res chain seq x y z
N MET A 1 10.72 29.82 -61.12
CA MET A 1 12.01 30.47 -60.81
C MET A 1 12.65 29.74 -59.64
N MET A 2 13.52 28.77 -59.91
CA MET A 2 14.09 27.86 -58.90
C MET A 2 15.36 28.49 -58.33
N LYS A 3 15.33 28.94 -57.08
CA LYS A 3 16.49 29.56 -56.42
C LYS A 3 17.57 28.49 -56.19
N SER A 4 18.68 28.61 -56.90
CA SER A 4 19.91 27.85 -56.67
C SER A 4 20.32 27.98 -55.19
N VAL A 5 20.32 26.85 -54.49
CA VAL A 5 20.80 26.77 -53.11
C VAL A 5 22.32 26.69 -53.16
N THR A 6 23.00 27.72 -52.67
CA THR A 6 24.46 27.76 -52.57
C THR A 6 24.96 26.64 -51.64
N LYS A 7 25.98 25.89 -52.07
CA LYS A 7 26.54 24.71 -51.35
C LYS A 7 26.84 24.96 -49.86
N GLU A 8 27.24 26.18 -49.49
CA GLU A 8 27.49 26.55 -48.10
C GLU A 8 26.24 26.48 -47.21
N LYS A 9 25.07 26.86 -47.72
CA LYS A 9 23.81 26.80 -46.95
C LYS A 9 23.40 25.36 -46.67
N VAL A 10 23.62 24.46 -47.62
CA VAL A 10 23.36 23.01 -47.44
C VAL A 10 24.30 22.43 -46.39
N PHE A 11 25.59 22.79 -46.44
CA PHE A 11 26.58 22.30 -45.47
C PHE A 11 26.30 22.82 -44.05
N HIS A 12 25.85 24.07 -43.92
CA HIS A 12 25.48 24.65 -42.63
C HIS A 12 24.25 23.97 -42.03
N VAL A 13 23.21 23.70 -42.84
CA VAL A 13 22.02 22.95 -42.41
C VAL A 13 22.39 21.52 -42.01
N LEU A 14 23.24 20.85 -42.79
CA LEU A 14 23.71 19.49 -42.47
C LEU A 14 24.45 19.45 -41.12
N LYS A 15 25.35 20.42 -40.88
CA LYS A 15 26.08 20.53 -39.61
C LYS A 15 25.16 20.77 -38.42
N LEU A 16 24.11 21.58 -38.61
CA LEU A 16 23.13 21.89 -37.56
C LEU A 16 22.24 20.68 -37.24
N VAL A 17 21.82 19.92 -38.25
CA VAL A 17 21.09 18.65 -38.07
C VAL A 17 21.95 17.62 -37.35
N LEU A 18 23.22 17.47 -37.74
CA LEU A 18 24.13 16.50 -37.14
C LEU A 18 24.43 16.86 -35.67
N LEU A 19 24.58 18.15 -35.38
CA LEU A 19 24.71 18.64 -34.01
C LEU A 19 23.44 18.40 -33.18
N ALA A 20 22.25 18.65 -33.74
CA ALA A 20 20.98 18.38 -33.06
C ALA A 20 20.80 16.88 -32.73
N VAL A 21 21.15 15.98 -33.66
CA VAL A 21 21.10 14.53 -33.44
C VAL A 21 22.07 14.10 -32.34
N THR A 22 23.29 14.65 -32.36
CA THR A 22 24.33 14.32 -31.36
C THR A 22 23.92 14.80 -29.97
N VAL A 23 23.39 16.03 -29.87
CA VAL A 23 22.88 16.58 -28.60
C VAL A 23 21.71 15.74 -28.07
N THR A 24 20.80 15.31 -28.95
CA THR A 24 19.66 14.46 -28.56
C THR A 24 20.12 13.09 -28.06
N LEU A 25 21.10 12.46 -28.71
CA LEU A 25 21.70 11.20 -28.26
C LEU A 25 22.40 11.35 -26.89
N VAL A 26 23.13 12.44 -26.67
CA VAL A 26 23.78 12.71 -25.39
C VAL A 26 22.74 12.95 -24.29
N LEU A 27 21.67 13.72 -24.56
CA LEU A 27 20.56 13.91 -23.61
C LEU A 27 19.87 12.59 -23.27
N LEU A 28 19.60 11.75 -24.27
CA LEU A 28 19.04 10.41 -24.06
C LEU A 28 19.96 9.51 -23.24
N SER A 29 21.29 9.64 -23.38
CA SER A 29 22.24 8.86 -22.59
C SER A 29 22.35 9.33 -21.14
N LEU A 30 22.13 10.62 -20.87
CA LEU A 30 22.21 11.20 -19.52
C LEU A 30 20.90 11.10 -18.74
N LEU A 31 19.75 11.14 -19.44
CA LEU A 31 18.41 11.08 -18.84
C LEU A 31 17.73 9.71 -18.99
N GLY A 32 18.31 8.81 -19.77
CA GLY A 32 17.82 7.45 -19.94
C GLY A 32 18.01 6.68 -18.64
N THR A 33 16.93 6.49 -17.89
CA THR A 33 16.90 5.50 -16.83
C THR A 33 17.13 4.13 -17.45
N VAL A 34 18.27 3.51 -17.14
CA VAL A 34 18.52 2.13 -17.51
C VAL A 34 17.48 1.31 -16.76
N ALA A 35 16.47 0.83 -17.50
CA ALA A 35 15.55 -0.16 -16.98
C ALA A 35 16.36 -1.44 -16.75
N HIS A 36 16.90 -1.58 -15.54
CA HIS A 36 17.31 -2.88 -15.05
C HIS A 36 16.05 -3.75 -15.10
N ALA A 37 16.13 -4.89 -15.77
CA ALA A 37 15.09 -5.90 -15.68
C ALA A 37 14.97 -6.28 -14.21
N SER A 38 14.02 -5.67 -13.50
CA SER A 38 13.62 -6.13 -12.18
C SER A 38 13.24 -7.59 -12.36
N GLY A 39 13.87 -8.47 -11.60
CA GLY A 39 13.48 -9.88 -11.58
C GLY A 39 11.97 -9.99 -11.36
N LEU A 40 11.37 -11.05 -11.89
CA LEU A 40 9.93 -11.36 -11.69
C LEU A 40 9.53 -11.45 -10.21
N VAL A 41 10.52 -11.57 -9.32
CA VAL A 41 10.38 -11.56 -7.87
C VAL A 41 11.34 -10.53 -7.30
N ASP A 42 10.85 -9.80 -6.30
CA ASP A 42 11.65 -8.84 -5.53
C ASP A 42 12.64 -9.60 -4.64
N ASP A 43 13.94 -9.46 -4.93
CA ASP A 43 15.03 -10.07 -4.17
C ASP A 43 15.37 -9.30 -2.88
N THR A 44 14.60 -8.28 -2.54
CA THR A 44 14.82 -7.48 -1.34
C THR A 44 14.51 -8.30 -0.08
N VAL A 45 15.57 -8.68 0.65
CA VAL A 45 15.51 -9.37 1.95
C VAL A 45 14.82 -8.46 2.96
N ASN A 46 13.57 -8.78 3.32
CA ASN A 46 12.86 -8.06 4.38
C ASN A 46 13.04 -8.80 5.70
N ALA A 47 13.76 -8.19 6.65
CA ALA A 47 14.06 -8.77 7.96
C ALA A 47 12.80 -9.02 8.83
N ASP A 48 11.68 -8.36 8.52
CA ASP A 48 10.39 -8.59 9.19
C ASP A 48 9.73 -9.90 8.74
N ASN A 49 10.17 -10.47 7.61
CA ASN A 49 9.54 -11.62 6.98
C ASN A 49 10.40 -12.86 7.18
N LEU A 50 9.93 -13.81 7.98
CA LEU A 50 10.63 -15.09 8.22
C LEU A 50 10.95 -15.88 6.93
N TYR A 51 10.12 -15.74 5.89
CA TYR A 51 10.32 -16.41 4.58
C TYR A 51 11.33 -15.69 3.66
N SER A 52 11.76 -14.48 4.02
CA SER A 52 12.71 -13.65 3.25
C SER A 52 14.05 -13.52 3.98
N LYS A 53 14.37 -14.42 4.91
CA LYS A 53 15.60 -14.35 5.73
C LYS A 53 16.89 -14.53 4.92
N TYR A 54 16.83 -15.26 3.81
CA TYR A 54 17.96 -15.47 2.91
C TYR A 54 17.55 -15.20 1.46
N PRO A 55 18.44 -14.62 0.64
CA PRO A 55 18.17 -14.41 -0.77
C PRO A 55 17.92 -15.74 -1.48
N LEU A 56 17.08 -15.70 -2.53
CA LEU A 56 16.67 -16.87 -3.28
C LEU A 56 17.86 -17.64 -3.87
N SER A 57 18.95 -16.93 -4.16
CA SER A 57 20.23 -17.49 -4.63
C SER A 57 20.88 -18.50 -3.69
N ASN A 58 20.54 -18.49 -2.39
CA ASN A 58 21.13 -19.41 -1.40
C ASN A 58 20.47 -20.79 -1.40
N TYR A 59 19.36 -20.97 -2.11
CA TYR A 59 18.62 -22.23 -2.17
C TYR A 59 18.90 -22.96 -3.49
N GLN A 60 20.17 -23.16 -3.84
CA GLN A 60 20.53 -23.93 -5.04
C GLN A 60 20.66 -25.42 -4.71
N LEU A 61 20.34 -26.29 -5.67
CA LEU A 61 20.63 -27.72 -5.54
C LEU A 61 22.13 -27.94 -5.74
N ASP A 62 22.73 -28.68 -4.81
CA ASP A 62 24.10 -29.15 -4.93
C ASP A 62 24.19 -30.29 -5.95
N PHE A 63 25.22 -30.24 -6.79
CA PHE A 63 25.53 -31.30 -7.74
C PHE A 63 26.97 -31.73 -7.57
N TYR A 64 27.18 -33.00 -7.23
CA TYR A 64 28.49 -33.60 -7.12
C TYR A 64 28.54 -34.89 -7.93
N VAL A 65 29.53 -34.96 -8.83
CA VAL A 65 29.91 -36.17 -9.54
C VAL A 65 31.36 -36.44 -9.23
N ASP A 66 31.66 -37.60 -8.65
CA ASP A 66 33.04 -37.97 -8.35
C ASP A 66 33.84 -38.14 -9.64
N ASN A 67 34.88 -37.33 -9.78
CA ASN A 67 35.75 -37.31 -10.96
C ASN A 67 37.16 -37.85 -10.70
N SER A 68 37.45 -38.32 -9.49
CA SER A 68 38.81 -38.67 -9.02
C SER A 68 39.53 -39.73 -9.87
N TRP A 69 38.78 -40.60 -10.55
CA TRP A 69 39.30 -41.73 -11.34
C TRP A 69 38.94 -41.66 -12.84
N SER A 70 38.49 -40.50 -13.32
CA SER A 70 37.97 -40.34 -14.70
C SER A 70 39.06 -40.37 -15.78
N TRP A 71 40.33 -40.23 -15.39
CA TRP A 71 41.48 -40.28 -16.29
C TRP A 71 41.87 -41.70 -16.70
N LEU A 72 41.32 -42.73 -16.03
CA LEU A 72 41.60 -44.13 -16.33
C LEU A 72 40.89 -44.59 -17.63
N PRO A 73 41.60 -45.21 -18.59
CA PRO A 73 41.06 -45.56 -19.91
C PRO A 73 39.79 -46.43 -19.92
N TRP A 74 39.58 -47.24 -18.89
CA TRP A 74 38.41 -48.12 -18.74
C TRP A 74 37.17 -47.42 -18.15
N ASN A 75 37.30 -46.21 -17.60
CA ASN A 75 36.20 -45.41 -17.06
C ASN A 75 35.62 -44.43 -18.10
N TRP A 76 36.10 -44.45 -19.34
CA TRP A 76 35.64 -43.52 -20.38
C TRP A 76 34.22 -43.83 -20.88
N LEU A 77 33.75 -45.07 -20.70
CA LEU A 77 32.35 -45.45 -20.95
C LEU A 77 31.39 -44.94 -19.87
N ASP A 78 31.88 -44.66 -18.65
CA ASP A 78 31.08 -44.05 -17.57
C ASP A 78 30.78 -42.55 -17.82
N GLY A 79 31.40 -41.94 -18.84
CA GLY A 79 31.10 -40.56 -19.26
C GLY A 79 29.66 -40.35 -19.72
N ILE A 80 29.00 -41.40 -20.24
CA ILE A 80 27.57 -41.37 -20.60
C ILE A 80 26.71 -41.26 -19.32
N GLY A 81 27.04 -42.01 -18.27
CA GLY A 81 26.33 -41.95 -16.99
C GLY A 81 26.43 -40.59 -16.32
N LYS A 82 27.61 -39.96 -16.36
CA LYS A 82 27.82 -38.59 -15.80
C LYS A 82 27.07 -37.51 -16.59
N SER A 83 26.99 -37.65 -17.91
CA SER A 83 26.22 -36.73 -18.77
C SER A 83 24.71 -36.87 -18.54
N VAL A 84 24.22 -38.10 -18.33
CA VAL A 84 22.83 -38.36 -17.97
C VAL A 84 22.51 -37.85 -16.56
N GLN A 85 23.41 -38.01 -15.59
CA GLN A 85 23.26 -37.45 -14.23
C GLN A 85 23.21 -35.93 -14.25
N TYR A 86 24.04 -35.27 -15.06
CA TYR A 86 23.98 -33.83 -15.26
C TYR A 86 22.65 -33.40 -15.92
N GLY A 87 22.19 -34.15 -16.93
CA GLY A 87 20.89 -33.92 -17.55
C GLY A 87 19.73 -34.04 -16.56
N LEU A 88 19.77 -35.05 -15.69
CA LEU A 88 18.78 -35.24 -14.63
C LEU A 88 18.85 -34.11 -13.59
N TYR A 89 20.06 -33.70 -13.18
CA TYR A 89 20.25 -32.54 -12.32
C TYR A 89 19.66 -31.27 -12.92
N CYS A 90 19.85 -31.00 -14.22
CA CYS A 90 19.26 -29.84 -14.87
C CYS A 90 17.72 -29.85 -14.79
N ILE A 91 17.08 -31.02 -14.95
CA ILE A 91 15.63 -31.16 -14.81
C ILE A 91 15.21 -30.95 -13.35
N THR A 92 15.89 -31.57 -12.39
CA THR A 92 15.58 -31.43 -10.96
C THR A 92 15.81 -30.00 -10.49
N ASN A 93 16.87 -29.32 -10.93
CA ASN A 93 17.18 -27.93 -10.63
C ASN A 93 16.15 -26.97 -11.25
N PHE A 94 15.62 -27.28 -12.44
CA PHE A 94 14.51 -26.53 -13.03
C PHE A 94 13.23 -26.64 -12.20
N VAL A 95 12.83 -27.86 -11.82
CA VAL A 95 11.65 -28.09 -10.96
C VAL A 95 11.82 -27.43 -9.59
N TRP A 96 13.01 -27.51 -9.02
CA TRP A 96 13.36 -26.87 -7.75
C TRP A 96 13.26 -25.35 -7.83
N THR A 97 13.80 -24.74 -8.89
CA THR A 97 13.71 -23.29 -9.12
C THR A 97 12.25 -22.83 -9.18
N ILE A 98 11.38 -23.55 -9.90
CA ILE A 98 9.94 -23.25 -9.96
C ILE A 98 9.31 -23.38 -8.57
N SER A 99 9.63 -24.45 -7.83
CA SER A 99 9.10 -24.68 -6.48
C SER A 99 9.48 -23.55 -5.52
N LEU A 100 10.71 -23.06 -5.61
CA LEU A 100 11.23 -21.96 -4.81
C LEU A 100 10.49 -20.64 -5.10
N TYR A 101 10.27 -20.33 -6.38
CA TYR A 101 9.48 -19.16 -6.78
C TYR A 101 8.00 -19.27 -6.35
N LEU A 102 7.39 -20.45 -6.49
CA LEU A 102 6.00 -20.67 -6.07
C LEU A 102 5.85 -20.58 -4.55
N SER A 103 6.82 -21.10 -3.80
CA SER A 103 6.85 -21.01 -2.34
C SER A 103 7.01 -19.57 -1.87
N ASN A 104 7.88 -18.79 -2.52
CA ASN A 104 8.05 -17.37 -2.23
C ASN A 104 6.75 -16.56 -2.51
N ALA A 105 6.12 -16.78 -3.67
CA ALA A 105 4.85 -16.14 -4.02
C ALA A 105 3.73 -16.54 -3.04
N THR A 106 3.68 -17.81 -2.63
CA THR A 106 2.72 -18.29 -1.62
C THR A 106 2.99 -17.60 -0.27
N GLY A 107 4.24 -17.50 0.15
CA GLY A 107 4.64 -16.79 1.36
C GLY A 107 4.22 -15.32 1.35
N TYR A 108 4.40 -14.64 0.21
CA TYR A 108 3.92 -13.28 0.00
C TYR A 108 2.40 -13.17 0.12
N VAL A 109 1.64 -14.02 -0.57
CA VAL A 109 0.16 -14.00 -0.53
C VAL A 109 -0.36 -14.28 0.87
N VAL A 110 0.20 -15.29 1.55
CA VAL A 110 -0.16 -15.62 2.93
C VAL A 110 0.14 -14.45 3.86
N GLN A 111 1.30 -13.80 3.70
CA GLN A 111 1.61 -12.62 4.48
C GLN A 111 0.64 -11.47 4.21
N GLN A 112 0.30 -11.20 2.95
CA GLN A 112 -0.69 -10.17 2.63
C GLN A 112 -2.05 -10.51 3.24
N ALA A 113 -2.45 -11.79 3.25
CA ALA A 113 -3.69 -12.23 3.89
C ALA A 113 -3.67 -12.05 5.42
N TYR A 114 -2.53 -12.25 6.09
CA TYR A 114 -2.38 -12.03 7.53
C TYR A 114 -2.15 -10.56 7.92
N LYS A 115 -1.52 -9.76 7.05
CA LYS A 115 -1.32 -8.31 7.24
C LYS A 115 -2.56 -7.49 6.91
N LEU A 116 -3.49 -8.04 6.13
CA LEU A 116 -4.78 -7.42 5.91
C LEU A 116 -5.59 -7.61 7.20
N ASP A 117 -5.33 -6.74 8.17
CA ASP A 117 -6.18 -6.49 9.32
C ASP A 117 -7.44 -5.78 8.82
N PHE A 118 -8.18 -6.51 7.98
CA PHE A 118 -9.37 -6.06 7.28
C PHE A 118 -10.37 -5.46 8.25
N ILE A 119 -10.39 -5.96 9.49
CA ILE A 119 -11.29 -5.49 10.53
C ILE A 119 -10.88 -4.08 11.00
N ASN A 120 -9.59 -3.84 11.26
CA ASN A 120 -9.11 -2.50 11.60
C ASN A 120 -9.25 -1.51 10.44
N ASP A 121 -8.91 -1.90 9.20
CA ASP A 121 -9.09 -1.04 8.03
C ASP A 121 -10.57 -0.71 7.76
N MET A 122 -11.46 -1.70 7.99
CA MET A 122 -12.91 -1.50 7.90
C MET A 122 -13.40 -0.59 9.03
N ALA A 123 -12.95 -0.78 10.26
CA ALA A 123 -13.29 0.06 11.41
C ALA A 123 -12.92 1.53 11.17
N ASP A 124 -11.72 1.78 10.65
CA ASP A 124 -11.23 3.11 10.29
C ASP A 124 -12.05 3.74 9.17
N SER A 125 -12.38 2.96 8.13
CA SER A 125 -13.21 3.40 7.02
C SER A 125 -14.63 3.76 7.46
N ILE A 126 -15.23 2.95 8.35
CA ILE A 126 -16.53 3.22 8.96
C ILE A 126 -16.44 4.50 9.81
N GLY A 127 -15.42 4.63 10.65
CA GLY A 127 -15.20 5.81 11.48
C GLY A 127 -15.07 7.10 10.65
N LYS A 128 -14.27 7.07 9.58
CA LYS A 128 -14.13 8.19 8.63
C LYS A 128 -15.42 8.49 7.88
N SER A 129 -16.21 7.48 7.53
CA SER A 129 -17.51 7.66 6.90
C SER A 129 -18.49 8.36 7.84
N ILE A 130 -18.51 7.99 9.13
CA ILE A 130 -19.31 8.67 10.17
C ILE A 130 -18.88 10.14 10.31
N GLN A 131 -17.56 10.40 10.39
CA GLN A 131 -17.02 11.76 10.46
C GLN A 131 -17.40 12.59 9.23
N THR A 132 -17.33 12.00 8.04
CA THR A 132 -17.63 12.68 6.76
C THR A 132 -19.13 12.98 6.63
N LEU A 133 -20.00 12.01 6.94
CA LEU A 133 -21.45 12.18 6.87
C LEU A 133 -21.97 13.20 7.89
N ALA A 134 -21.47 13.13 9.13
CA ALA A 134 -21.81 14.11 10.15
C ALA A 134 -21.12 15.47 9.91
N GLY A 135 -19.96 15.47 9.26
CA GLY A 135 -19.07 16.62 9.09
C GLY A 135 -18.47 17.12 10.40
N VAL A 136 -18.16 16.19 11.31
CA VAL A 136 -17.43 16.46 12.56
C VAL A 136 -16.17 15.62 12.54
N THR A 137 -15.02 16.27 12.67
CA THR A 137 -13.70 15.64 12.69
C THR A 137 -12.97 16.00 13.98
N GLU A 138 -11.87 15.33 14.29
CA GLU A 138 -11.01 15.69 15.44
C GLU A 138 -10.49 17.13 15.36
N HIS A 139 -10.37 17.68 14.15
CA HIS A 139 -9.85 19.03 13.89
C HIS A 139 -10.96 20.09 13.87
N GLY A 140 -12.22 19.69 14.10
CA GLY A 140 -13.37 20.58 14.18
C GLY A 140 -14.49 20.25 13.20
N PHE A 141 -15.36 21.24 12.99
CA PHE A 141 -16.56 21.14 12.16
C PHE A 141 -16.26 21.42 10.69
N SER A 142 -16.71 20.53 9.80
CA SER A 142 -16.66 20.72 8.36
C SER A 142 -17.88 21.48 7.86
N SER A 143 -17.71 22.32 6.83
CA SER A 143 -18.81 23.07 6.21
C SER A 143 -19.80 22.21 5.43
N SER A 144 -19.51 20.92 5.22
CA SER A 144 -20.29 19.99 4.39
C SER A 144 -20.94 18.84 5.19
N GLY A 145 -21.30 19.07 6.46
CA GLY A 145 -21.82 18.04 7.36
C GLY A 145 -23.32 18.12 7.65
N PHE A 146 -23.97 16.96 7.80
CA PHE A 146 -25.35 16.89 8.31
C PHE A 146 -25.48 17.54 9.70
N TYR A 147 -24.50 17.31 10.58
CA TYR A 147 -24.54 17.78 11.97
C TYR A 147 -24.53 19.31 12.05
N VAL A 148 -23.64 19.95 11.28
CA VAL A 148 -23.54 21.42 11.21
C VAL A 148 -24.75 22.04 10.50
N GLY A 149 -25.26 21.38 9.46
CA GLY A 149 -26.45 21.84 8.73
C GLY A 149 -27.73 21.86 9.59
N PHE A 150 -27.96 20.81 10.38
CA PHE A 150 -29.13 20.72 11.27
C PHE A 150 -28.98 21.49 12.58
N LEU A 151 -27.76 21.79 13.01
CA LEU A 151 -27.47 22.50 14.25
C LEU A 151 -28.22 23.84 14.34
N LEU A 152 -28.27 24.61 13.25
CA LEU A 152 -29.00 25.89 13.20
C LEU A 152 -30.50 25.70 13.50
N ILE A 153 -31.11 24.66 12.92
CA ILE A 153 -32.54 24.36 13.11
C ILE A 153 -32.81 23.97 14.56
N ILE A 154 -31.94 23.13 15.15
CA ILE A 154 -32.10 22.68 16.54
C ILE A 154 -31.92 23.86 17.51
N ILE A 155 -30.91 24.71 17.30
CA ILE A 155 -30.72 25.93 18.11
C ILE A 155 -31.94 26.84 18.01
N LEU A 156 -32.54 26.97 16.82
CA LEU A 156 -33.74 27.78 16.64
C LEU A 156 -34.94 27.22 17.43
N ILE A 157 -35.19 25.91 17.35
CA ILE A 157 -36.27 25.25 18.09
C ILE A 157 -36.08 25.37 19.60
N VAL A 158 -34.87 25.06 20.10
CA VAL A 158 -34.53 25.17 21.52
C VAL A 158 -34.59 26.64 21.96
N GLY A 159 -34.14 27.57 21.13
CA GLY A 159 -34.18 29.01 21.40
C GLY A 159 -35.62 29.53 21.55
N VAL A 160 -36.53 29.14 20.66
CA VAL A 160 -37.96 29.50 20.76
C VAL A 160 -38.58 28.89 22.02
N TYR A 161 -38.28 27.63 22.34
CA TYR A 161 -38.77 26.97 23.55
C TYR A 161 -38.27 27.67 24.83
N THR A 162 -36.98 27.98 24.90
CA THR A 162 -36.36 28.69 26.02
C THR A 162 -36.90 30.11 26.14
N ALA A 163 -37.13 30.82 25.03
CA ALA A 163 -37.75 32.15 25.03
C ALA A 163 -39.20 32.10 25.53
N TYR A 164 -40.00 31.13 25.08
CA TYR A 164 -41.38 30.95 25.54
C TYR A 164 -41.44 30.61 27.05
N THR A 165 -40.63 29.65 27.50
CA THR A 165 -40.64 29.21 28.91
C THR A 165 -40.04 30.27 29.85
N GLY A 166 -39.00 30.99 29.40
CA GLY A 166 -38.34 32.04 30.17
C GLY A 166 -39.12 33.36 30.22
N LEU A 167 -39.60 33.86 29.08
CA LEU A 167 -40.25 35.18 28.99
C LEU A 167 -41.75 35.14 29.28
N LEU A 168 -42.49 34.19 28.70
CA LEU A 168 -43.95 34.13 28.83
C LEU A 168 -44.40 33.38 30.08
N LYS A 169 -43.78 32.23 30.37
CA LYS A 169 -44.11 31.42 31.57
C LYS A 169 -43.33 31.82 32.83
N ARG A 170 -42.28 32.66 32.71
CA ARG A 170 -41.38 33.05 33.82
C ARG A 170 -40.79 31.86 34.60
N GLU A 171 -40.67 30.70 33.96
CA GLU A 171 -40.07 29.49 34.55
C GLU A 171 -38.57 29.44 34.22
N THR A 172 -37.79 30.36 34.79
CA THR A 172 -36.35 30.52 34.47
C THR A 172 -35.54 29.25 34.72
N SER A 173 -35.86 28.47 35.76
CA SER A 173 -35.19 27.21 36.05
C SER A 173 -35.39 26.15 34.97
N LYS A 174 -36.60 26.06 34.37
CA LYS A 174 -36.87 25.09 33.29
C LYS A 174 -36.21 25.52 31.98
N ALA A 175 -36.22 26.81 31.69
CA ALA A 175 -35.53 27.39 30.54
C ALA A 175 -34.01 27.14 30.63
N LEU A 176 -33.41 27.37 31.81
CA LEU A 176 -32.00 27.05 32.07
C LEU A 176 -31.70 25.57 31.91
N HIS A 177 -32.53 24.70 32.48
CA HIS A 177 -32.35 23.25 32.37
C HIS A 177 -32.39 22.76 30.92
N ALA A 178 -33.29 23.32 30.09
CA ALA A 178 -33.38 22.99 28.67
C ALA A 178 -32.12 23.39 27.90
N VAL A 179 -31.56 24.57 28.16
CA VAL A 179 -30.31 25.03 27.54
C VAL A 179 -29.13 24.16 27.98
N ILE A 180 -29.01 23.86 29.27
CA ILE A 180 -27.93 23.03 29.79
C ILE A 180 -27.98 21.63 29.18
N ASN A 181 -29.16 20.98 29.17
CA ASN A 181 -29.32 19.66 28.56
C ASN A 181 -28.97 19.69 27.08
N PHE A 182 -29.38 20.72 26.35
CA PHE A 182 -29.00 20.88 24.94
C PHE A 182 -27.48 20.95 24.77
N VAL A 183 -26.79 21.80 25.53
CA VAL A 183 -25.33 21.95 25.45
C VAL A 183 -24.61 20.65 25.80
N VAL A 184 -25.05 19.95 26.86
CA VAL A 184 -24.44 18.68 27.28
C VAL A 184 -24.62 17.62 26.19
N VAL A 185 -25.84 17.42 25.71
CA VAL A 185 -26.14 16.45 24.65
C VAL A 185 -25.34 16.78 23.38
N PHE A 186 -25.24 18.05 23.03
CA PHE A 186 -24.49 18.52 21.87
C PHE A 186 -23.00 18.18 21.97
N ILE A 187 -22.34 18.55 23.08
CA ILE A 187 -20.90 18.31 23.26
C ILE A 187 -20.60 16.80 23.29
N VAL A 188 -21.40 16.02 24.02
CA VAL A 188 -21.22 14.56 24.10
C VAL A 188 -21.39 13.92 22.72
N SER A 189 -22.45 14.27 22.00
CA SER A 189 -22.71 13.77 20.65
C SER A 189 -21.59 14.13 19.67
N ALA A 190 -21.16 15.40 19.64
CA ALA A 190 -20.09 15.84 18.77
C ALA A 190 -18.78 15.12 19.08
N SER A 191 -18.49 14.87 20.36
CA SER A 191 -17.30 14.14 20.80
C SER A 191 -17.31 12.68 20.32
N PHE A 192 -18.44 11.98 20.46
CA PHE A 192 -18.58 10.61 19.97
C PHE A 192 -18.37 10.50 18.45
N ILE A 193 -18.88 11.46 17.70
CA ILE A 193 -18.71 11.50 16.24
C ILE A 193 -17.26 11.82 15.86
N ALA A 194 -16.65 12.81 16.52
CA ALA A 194 -15.27 13.21 16.25
C ALA A 194 -14.28 12.06 16.49
N TYR A 195 -14.46 11.29 17.56
CA TYR A 195 -13.58 10.18 17.93
C TYR A 195 -14.14 8.81 17.50
N ALA A 196 -15.09 8.75 16.56
CA ALA A 196 -15.70 7.51 16.10
C ALA A 196 -14.68 6.43 15.64
N PRO A 197 -13.62 6.75 14.85
CA PRO A 197 -12.60 5.74 14.48
C PRO A 197 -11.94 5.11 15.70
N ASN A 198 -11.47 5.94 16.64
CA ASN A 198 -10.81 5.50 17.88
C ASN A 198 -11.72 4.63 18.77
N TYR A 199 -13.02 4.95 18.85
CA TYR A 199 -13.95 4.13 19.63
C TYR A 199 -14.22 2.77 18.97
N ILE A 200 -14.37 2.72 17.65
CA ILE A 200 -14.60 1.46 16.92
C ILE A 200 -13.35 0.57 16.99
N GLN A 201 -12.16 1.16 16.85
CA GLN A 201 -10.89 0.44 16.97
C GLN A 201 -10.71 -0.19 18.36
N LYS A 202 -10.98 0.55 19.44
CA LYS A 202 -10.92 -0.01 20.81
C LYS A 202 -11.89 -1.17 21.05
N ILE A 203 -13.05 -1.16 20.40
CA ILE A 203 -14.01 -2.28 20.48
C ILE A 203 -13.45 -3.50 19.73
N ASN A 204 -12.79 -3.28 18.59
CA ASN A 204 -12.12 -4.35 17.85
C ASN A 204 -10.97 -4.97 18.66
N ASP A 205 -10.13 -4.14 19.27
CA ASP A 205 -9.02 -4.59 20.12
C ASP A 205 -9.54 -5.43 21.30
N PHE A 206 -10.62 -4.98 21.95
CA PHE A 206 -11.28 -5.76 23.00
C PHE A 206 -11.83 -7.10 22.49
N SER A 207 -12.41 -7.13 21.28
CA SER A 207 -12.88 -8.37 20.66
C SER A 207 -11.73 -9.33 20.37
N SER A 208 -10.59 -8.79 19.91
CA SER A 208 -9.37 -9.56 19.66
C SER A 208 -8.78 -10.14 20.96
N ASP A 209 -8.73 -9.33 22.01
CA ASP A 209 -8.23 -9.73 23.33
C ASP A 209 -9.10 -10.84 23.95
N ILE A 210 -10.42 -10.73 23.87
CA ILE A 210 -11.35 -11.77 24.33
C ILE A 210 -11.15 -13.07 23.53
N SER A 211 -11.05 -12.96 22.20
CA SER A 211 -10.85 -14.14 21.34
C SER A 211 -9.53 -14.84 21.66
N THR A 212 -8.48 -14.09 21.97
CA THR A 212 -7.15 -14.62 22.30
C THR A 212 -7.10 -15.18 23.72
N ALA A 213 -7.78 -14.56 24.67
CA ALA A 213 -7.88 -15.04 26.06
C ALA A 213 -8.79 -16.27 26.22
N SER A 214 -9.69 -16.52 25.25
CA SER A 214 -10.60 -17.67 25.23
C SER A 214 -10.00 -18.96 24.66
N LEU A 215 -8.77 -18.89 24.13
CA LEU A 215 -8.03 -20.00 23.50
C LEU A 215 -7.02 -20.61 24.48
#